data_AF-A0A2N3FQE3-F1
#
_entry.id   AF-A0A2N3FQE3-F1
#
_cell.length_a   1.000
_cell.length_b   1.000
_cell.length_c   1.000
_cell.angle_alpha   90.00
_cell.angle_beta   90.00
_cell.angle_gamma   90.00
#
_symmetry.space_group_name_H-M   'P 1'
#
loop_
_entity.id
_entity.type
_entity.pdbx_description
1 polymer ?
#
loop_
_entity_poly.entity_id
_entity_poly.type
_entity_poly.pdbx_seq_one_letter_code
_entity_poly.pdbx_strand_id
1 'polypeptide(L)' 'MQRSWTGTPGRVTATCRSERITLDAAVPADGYVVDIEGRGPEALEVEFHRSGGDTDTKVRGTCRAGEPRFTVEQD' A
#
# COMPACT_ATOMS: atom_id res chain seq x y z
N MET A 1 7.59 2.86 13.72
CA MET A 1 7.50 4.08 12.89
C MET A 1 6.30 3.97 11.97
N GLN A 2 5.50 5.02 11.82
CA GLN A 2 4.41 5.07 10.83
C GLN A 2 4.85 5.90 9.62
N ARG A 3 4.51 5.44 8.41
CA ARG A 3 4.69 6.19 7.17
C ARG A 3 3.53 5.94 6.21
N SER A 4 3.38 6.87 5.27
CA SER A 4 2.40 6.73 4.19
C SER A 4 3.08 6.84 2.83
N TRP A 5 2.63 6.01 1.90
CA TRP A 5 2.81 6.22 0.47
C TRP A 5 1.59 6.96 -0.08
N THR A 6 1.79 7.89 -1.00
CA THR A 6 0.71 8.62 -1.69
C THR A 6 1.03 8.66 -3.17
N GLY A 7 0.04 8.34 -4.00
CA GLY A 7 0.11 8.45 -5.46
C GLY A 7 -1.24 8.86 -6.04
N THR A 8 -1.30 8.98 -7.37
CA THR A 8 -2.55 9.25 -8.11
C THR A 8 -3.72 8.35 -7.69
N PRO A 9 -3.56 7.01 -7.53
CA PRO A 9 -4.69 6.16 -7.24
C PRO A 9 -5.16 6.21 -5.76
N GLY A 10 -4.37 6.79 -4.86
CA GLY A 10 -4.74 6.86 -3.45
C GLY A 10 -3.56 6.94 -2.48
N ARG A 11 -3.82 6.52 -1.24
CA ARG A 11 -2.87 6.56 -0.13
C ARG A 11 -2.86 5.23 0.63
N VAL A 12 -1.67 4.77 0.99
CA VAL A 12 -1.44 3.61 1.85
C VAL A 12 -0.66 4.07 3.08
N THR A 13 -1.17 3.78 4.27
CA THR A 13 -0.51 4.09 5.56
C THR A 13 -0.18 2.79 6.27
N ALA A 14 1.07 2.70 6.73
CA ALA A 14 1.57 1.50 7.41
C ALA A 14 2.46 1.85 8.59
N THR A 15 2.47 0.95 9.56
CA THR A 15 3.34 1.04 10.73
C THR A 15 4.30 -0.15 10.76
N CYS A 16 5.57 0.14 11.01
CA CYS A 16 6.58 -0.85 11.35
C CYS A 16 6.81 -0.91 12.86
N ARG A 17 6.79 -2.12 13.41
CA ARG A 17 7.28 -2.45 14.75
C ARG A 17 8.36 -3.52 14.61
N SER A 18 9.60 -3.13 14.87
CA SER A 18 10.78 -3.95 14.55
C SER A 18 10.78 -4.32 13.05
N GLU A 19 10.78 -5.61 12.70
CA GLU A 19 10.76 -6.10 11.32
C GLU A 19 9.35 -6.45 10.82
N ARG A 20 8.31 -6.16 11.60
CA ARG A 20 6.92 -6.48 11.25
C ARG A 20 6.19 -5.24 10.75
N ILE A 21 5.61 -5.34 9.56
CA ILE A 21 4.77 -4.30 8.98
C ILE A 21 3.30 -4.56 9.30
N THR A 22 2.51 -3.51 9.44
CA THR A 22 1.05 -3.60 9.56
C THR A 22 0.43 -2.51 8.71
N LEU A 23 -0.56 -2.88 7.90
CA LEU A 23 -1.39 -1.92 7.20
C LEU A 23 -2.33 -1.22 8.19
N ASP A 24 -2.19 0.10 8.31
CA ASP A 24 -3.08 0.91 9.14
C ASP A 24 -4.30 1.38 8.34
N ALA A 25 -4.08 1.83 7.10
CA ALA A 25 -5.14 2.32 6.22
C ALA A 25 -4.76 2.20 4.74
N ALA A 26 -5.75 1.94 3.89
CA ALA A 26 -5.67 2.09 2.44
C ALA A 26 -6.89 2.89 1.99
N VAL A 27 -6.68 4.01 1.31
CA VAL A 27 -7.73 4.95 0.92
C VAL A 27 -7.61 5.23 -0.57
N PRO A 28 -8.60 4.85 -1.40
CA PRO A 28 -8.58 5.14 -2.83
C PRO A 28 -8.89 6.61 -3.09
N ALA A 29 -8.38 7.12 -4.21
CA ALA A 29 -8.82 8.38 -4.80
C ALA A 29 -10.15 8.21 -5.54
N ASP A 30 -10.80 9.32 -5.88
CA ASP A 30 -12.05 9.29 -6.63
C ASP A 30 -11.88 8.57 -7.98
N GLY A 31 -12.79 7.65 -8.27
CA GLY A 31 -12.73 6.80 -9.47
C GLY A 31 -11.77 5.62 -9.39
N TYR A 32 -11.19 5.35 -8.22
CA TYR A 32 -10.41 4.14 -7.95
C TYR A 32 -11.11 3.24 -6.93
N VAL A 33 -10.89 1.93 -7.07
CA VAL A 33 -11.21 0.91 -6.08
C VAL A 33 -9.89 0.44 -5.46
N VAL A 34 -9.93 0.02 -4.20
CA VAL A 34 -8.75 -0.53 -3.51
C VAL A 34 -9.04 -1.95 -3.04
N ASP A 35 -8.14 -2.85 -3.36
CA ASP A 35 -8.12 -4.23 -2.90
C ASP A 35 -6.92 -4.45 -1.99
N ILE A 36 -7.14 -5.18 -0.89
CA ILE A 36 -6.14 -5.41 0.15
C ILE A 36 -5.82 -6.90 0.18
N GLU A 37 -4.77 -7.26 -0.55
CA GLU A 37 -4.28 -8.63 -0.66
C GLU A 37 -3.48 -9.07 0.57
N GLY A 38 -2.81 -8.14 1.25
CA GLY A 38 -1.96 -8.44 2.39
C GLY A 38 -1.85 -7.29 3.40
N ARG A 39 -1.88 -7.62 4.70
CA ARG A 39 -1.83 -6.64 5.79
C ARG A 39 -0.55 -6.70 6.65
N GLY A 40 0.38 -7.61 6.35
CA GLY A 40 1.53 -7.95 7.21
C GLY A 40 1.41 -9.37 7.81
N PRO A 41 2.37 -9.80 8.66
CA PRO A 41 3.47 -9.02 9.22
C PRO A 41 4.76 -8.94 8.38
N GLU A 42 4.97 -9.81 7.38
CA GLU A 42 6.18 -9.82 6.55
C GLU A 42 6.13 -8.76 5.45
N ALA A 43 4.97 -8.63 4.81
CA ALA A 43 4.70 -7.63 3.79
C ALA A 43 3.20 -7.24 3.80
N LEU A 44 2.90 -6.01 3.41
CA LEU A 44 1.56 -5.62 2.99
C LEU A 44 1.52 -5.50 1.47
N GLU A 45 0.33 -5.69 0.93
CA GLU A 45 0.06 -5.59 -0.49
C GLU A 45 -1.31 -4.97 -0.67
N VAL A 46 -1.34 -3.86 -1.40
CA VAL A 46 -2.54 -3.08 -1.69
C VAL A 46 -2.55 -2.80 -3.17
N GLU A 47 -3.66 -3.06 -3.83
CA GLU A 47 -3.84 -2.84 -5.25
C GLU A 47 -4.92 -1.78 -5.46
N PHE A 48 -4.67 -0.87 -6.40
CA PHE A 48 -5.66 0.12 -6.80
C PHE A 48 -6.04 -0.09 -8.25
N HIS A 49 -7.34 -0.17 -8.50
CA HIS A 49 -7.92 -0.38 -9.82
C HIS A 49 -8.70 0.87 -10.25
N ARG A 50 -8.47 1.36 -11.46
CA ARG A 50 -9.31 2.44 -12.00
C ARG A 50 -10.69 1.90 -12.34
N SER A 51 -11.74 2.52 -11.81
CA SER A 51 -13.13 2.12 -12.11
C SER A 51 -13.39 2.24 -13.61
N GLY A 52 -13.64 1.10 -14.28
CA GLY A 52 -13.91 1.04 -15.71
C GLY A 52 -12.69 1.24 -16.62
N GLY A 53 -11.48 1.03 -16.11
CA GLY A 53 -10.26 0.99 -16.92
C GLY A 53 -9.39 -0.21 -16.57
N ASP A 54 -8.31 -0.40 -17.33
CA ASP A 54 -7.38 -1.53 -17.21
C ASP A 54 -6.05 -1.12 -16.54
N THR A 55 -6.02 0.02 -15.84
CA THR A 55 -4.81 0.50 -15.16
C THR A 55 -4.84 0.12 -13.69
N ASP A 56 -3.84 -0.67 -13.32
CA ASP A 56 -3.67 -1.19 -11.97
C ASP A 56 -2.38 -0.63 -11.35
N THR A 57 -2.45 -0.28 -10.08
CA THR A 57 -1.28 0.15 -9.31
C THR A 57 -1.15 -0.69 -8.06
N LYS A 58 -0.09 -1.48 -8.03
CA LYS A 58 0.23 -2.35 -6.90
C LYS A 58 1.25 -1.68 -6.00
N VAL A 59 0.91 -1.59 -4.72
CA VAL A 59 1.76 -1.03 -3.67
C VAL A 59 2.12 -2.13 -2.69
N ARG A 60 3.41 -2.47 -2.66
CA ARG A 60 3.97 -3.44 -1.72
C ARG A 60 4.74 -2.71 -0.62
N GLY A 61 4.47 -3.06 0.64
CA GLY A 61 5.17 -2.50 1.80
C GLY A 61 5.94 -3.55 2.58
N THR A 62 7.15 -3.23 3.04
CA THR A 62 7.95 -4.05 3.97
C THR A 62 8.61 -3.19 5.03
N CYS A 63 9.08 -3.79 6.13
CA CYS A 63 9.89 -3.08 7.12
C CYS A 63 11.38 -3.24 6.84
N ARG A 64 12.12 -2.13 6.86
CA ARG A 64 13.59 -2.12 6.84
C ARG A 64 14.05 -1.19 7.96
N ALA A 65 14.82 -1.72 8.91
CA ALA A 65 15.33 -0.95 10.06
C ALA A 65 14.22 -0.19 10.84
N GLY A 66 13.07 -0.84 11.06
CA GLY A 66 11.95 -0.26 11.81
C GLY A 66 11.12 0.78 11.04
N GLU A 67 11.39 0.97 9.75
CA GLU A 67 10.72 1.95 8.89
C GLU A 67 10.01 1.28 7.71
N PRO A 68 8.76 1.68 7.39
CA PRO A 68 8.07 1.18 6.20
C PRO A 68 8.77 1.62 4.92
N ARG A 69 8.99 0.66 4.02
CA ARG A 69 9.48 0.87 2.65
C ARG A 69 8.42 0.39 1.69
N PHE A 70 8.05 1.27 0.76
CA PHE A 70 7.05 0.98 -0.26
C PHE A 70 7.72 0.85 -1.62
N THR A 71 7.28 -0.14 -2.39
CA THR A 71 7.61 -0.32 -3.80
C THR A 71 6.30 -0.27 -4.59
N VAL A 72 6.33 0.32 -5.78
CA VAL A 72 5.16 0.49 -6.64
C VAL A 72 5.43 -0.19 -7.97
N GLU A 73 4.46 -0.96 -8.43
CA GLU A 73 4.42 -1.59 -9.74
C GLU A 73 3.13 -1.09 -10.44
N GLN A 74 3.24 -0.73 -11.72
CA GLN A 74 2.13 -0.25 -12.55
C GLN A 74 2.16 -1.02 -13.87
N ASP A 75 0.99 -1.48 -14.31
CA ASP A 75 0.77 -2.09 -15.63
C ASP A 75 0.12 -1.08 -16.60
#